data_AF-A0A8E5HW07-F1
#
_entry.id   AF-A0A8E5HW07-F1
#
_cell.length_a   1.000
_cell.length_b   1.000
_cell.length_c   1.000
_cell.angle_alpha   90.00
_cell.angle_beta   90.00
_cell.angle_gamma   90.00
#
_symmetry.space_group_name_H-M   'P 1'
#
loop_
_entity.id
_entity.type
_entity.pdbx_description
1 polymer ?
#
loop_
_entity_poly.entity_id
_entity_poly.type
_entity_poly.pdbx_seq_one_letter_code
_entity_poly.pdbx_strand_id
1 'polypeptide(L)'
;MAVDADAQDSLPPTLKPQLDQAAVDQREREHTPKPNPVVQKITECFPPASKMLGPKDDKAHEQAHPPGPPDRPEHDAKIERFVRDQHRSKQPGGDLVEVAQDGGS
;
A
#
# COMPACT_ATOMS: atom_id res chain seq x y z
N MET A 1 10.53 5.50 64.13
CA MET A 1 10.31 5.83 62.71
C MET A 1 8.85 6.18 62.57
N ALA A 2 8.57 7.42 62.16
CA ALA A 2 7.23 7.98 62.00
C ALA A 2 6.83 7.99 60.50
N VAL A 3 5.55 8.24 60.27
CA VAL A 3 4.78 8.51 59.04
C VAL A 3 4.33 7.27 58.25
N ASP A 4 3.09 6.80 58.42
CA ASP A 4 1.76 7.38 58.10
C ASP A 4 1.34 7.17 56.63
N ALA A 5 0.13 6.61 56.49
CA ALA A 5 -0.84 6.80 55.43
C ALA A 5 -0.48 6.40 53.98
N ASP A 6 -0.96 5.23 53.55
CA ASP A 6 -1.74 5.19 52.31
C ASP A 6 -3.12 4.64 52.67
N ALA A 7 -3.95 5.56 53.16
CA ALA A 7 -5.38 5.36 53.26
C ALA A 7 -5.88 5.12 51.83
N GLN A 8 -6.16 3.85 51.50
CA GLN A 8 -7.04 3.48 50.41
C GLN A 8 -8.49 3.85 50.81
N ASP A 9 -8.70 5.14 51.06
CA ASP A 9 -9.98 5.76 51.32
C ASP A 9 -10.63 6.04 49.95
N SER A 10 -11.70 5.31 49.68
CA SER A 10 -12.91 5.86 49.06
C SER A 10 -12.83 6.55 47.67
N LEU A 11 -12.01 6.06 46.73
CA LEU A 11 -12.30 6.36 45.31
C LEU A 11 -13.50 5.49 44.87
N PRO A 12 -14.63 6.09 44.41
CA PRO A 12 -15.69 5.29 43.82
C PRO A 12 -15.09 4.50 42.64
N PRO A 13 -15.39 3.20 42.49
CA PRO A 13 -14.77 2.30 41.49
C PRO A 13 -15.11 2.64 40.02
N THR A 14 -15.56 3.86 39.74
CA THR A 14 -16.13 4.26 38.46
C THR A 14 -15.28 5.26 37.69
N LEU A 15 -14.19 5.78 38.25
CA LEU A 15 -13.39 6.83 37.58
C LEU A 15 -12.60 6.30 36.37
N LYS A 16 -11.94 5.14 36.51
CA LYS A 16 -11.23 4.50 35.38
C LYS A 16 -12.18 4.16 34.22
N PRO A 17 -13.29 3.43 34.42
CA PRO A 17 -14.20 3.14 33.32
C PRO A 17 -14.86 4.39 32.74
N GLN A 18 -15.13 5.43 33.54
CA GLN A 18 -15.62 6.71 33.00
C GLN A 18 -14.58 7.43 32.14
N LEU A 19 -13.30 7.40 32.53
CA LEU A 19 -12.20 7.95 31.73
C LEU A 19 -12.00 7.16 30.43
N ASP A 20 -12.04 5.83 30.50
CA ASP A 20 -11.92 4.97 29.33
C ASP A 20 -13.09 5.20 28.36
N GLN A 21 -14.33 5.27 28.89
CA GLN A 21 -15.52 5.59 28.11
C GLN A 21 -15.41 6.99 27.46
N ALA A 22 -14.99 8.00 28.23
CA ALA A 22 -14.82 9.36 27.72
C ALA A 22 -13.71 9.44 26.65
N ALA A 23 -12.63 8.67 26.79
CA ALA A 23 -11.55 8.60 25.79
C ALA A 23 -12.02 7.96 24.48
N VAL A 24 -12.84 6.90 24.56
CA VAL A 24 -13.47 6.26 23.39
C VAL A 24 -14.46 7.21 22.73
N ASP A 25 -15.37 7.81 23.49
CA ASP A 25 -16.35 8.78 23.00
C ASP A 25 -15.68 9.99 22.33
N GLN A 26 -14.59 10.50 22.92
CA GLN A 26 -13.81 11.60 22.34
C GLN A 26 -13.16 11.17 21.04
N ARG A 27 -12.54 9.98 21.00
CA ARG A 27 -11.96 9.43 19.78
C ARG A 27 -13.00 9.28 18.70
N GLU A 28 -14.21 8.79 18.99
CA GLU A 28 -15.29 8.65 18.02
C GLU A 28 -15.83 9.99 17.51
N ARG A 29 -15.95 11.01 18.38
CA ARG A 29 -16.35 12.37 17.99
C ARG A 29 -15.29 13.06 17.13
N GLU A 30 -14.02 12.89 17.46
CA GLU A 30 -12.89 13.39 16.65
C GLU A 30 -12.71 12.58 15.36
N HIS A 31 -13.16 11.32 15.37
CA HIS A 31 -13.28 10.45 14.21
C HIS A 31 -14.62 10.64 13.48
N THR A 32 -15.27 11.79 13.65
CA THR A 32 -16.09 12.32 12.57
C THR A 32 -15.17 12.40 11.36
N PRO A 33 -15.47 11.72 10.24
CA PRO A 33 -14.61 11.72 9.07
C PRO A 33 -14.64 13.14 8.51
N LYS A 34 -13.76 13.99 9.04
CA LYS A 34 -13.54 15.34 8.56
C LYS A 34 -13.23 15.13 7.08
N PRO A 35 -14.09 15.63 6.16
CA PRO A 35 -13.92 15.36 4.76
C PRO A 35 -12.52 15.82 4.41
N ASN A 36 -11.69 14.88 3.96
CA ASN A 36 -10.28 15.15 3.71
C ASN A 36 -10.22 16.40 2.82
N PRO A 37 -9.47 17.45 3.21
CA PRO A 37 -9.48 18.72 2.49
C PRO A 37 -9.09 18.55 1.02
N VAL A 38 -8.36 17.47 0.69
CA VAL A 38 -8.05 17.08 -0.69
C VAL A 38 -9.31 16.64 -1.45
N VAL A 39 -10.19 15.85 -0.82
CA VAL A 39 -11.46 15.40 -1.43
C VAL A 39 -12.34 16.61 -1.75
N GLN A 40 -12.46 17.56 -0.83
CA GLN A 40 -13.24 18.78 -1.05
C GLN A 40 -12.75 19.56 -2.28
N LYS A 41 -11.44 19.82 -2.36
CA LYS A 41 -10.84 20.50 -3.52
C LYS A 41 -11.03 19.75 -4.84
N ILE A 42 -10.93 18.42 -4.83
CA ILE A 42 -11.19 17.60 -6.02
C ILE A 42 -12.65 17.70 -6.43
N THR A 43 -13.59 17.66 -5.49
CA THR A 43 -15.03 17.78 -5.81
C THR A 43 -15.43 19.16 -6.28
N GLU A 44 -14.77 20.22 -5.81
CA GLU A 44 -14.95 21.59 -6.30
C GLU A 44 -14.44 21.76 -7.73
N CYS A 45 -13.30 21.14 -8.06
CA CYS A 45 -12.70 21.19 -9.39
C CYS A 45 -13.36 20.22 -10.38
N PHE A 46 -13.84 19.08 -9.90
CA PHE A 46 -14.46 18.01 -10.68
C PHE A 46 -15.74 17.51 -9.97
N PRO A 47 -16.90 18.15 -10.20
CA PRO A 47 -18.17 17.78 -9.57
C PRO A 47 -18.55 16.28 -9.70
N PRO A 48 -18.29 15.59 -10.83
CA PRO A 48 -18.56 14.16 -10.95
C PRO A 48 -17.77 13.29 -9.96
N ALA A 49 -16.60 13.74 -9.50
CA ALA A 49 -15.74 12.99 -8.58
C ALA A 49 -16.37 12.87 -7.17
N SER A 50 -17.35 13.71 -6.84
CA SER A 50 -18.08 13.65 -5.57
C SER A 50 -18.76 12.29 -5.33
N LYS A 51 -19.26 11.66 -6.40
CA LYS A 51 -19.89 10.33 -6.33
C LYS A 51 -18.88 9.19 -6.12
N MET A 52 -17.61 9.43 -6.42
CA MET A 52 -16.53 8.43 -6.39
C MET A 52 -15.67 8.52 -5.12
N LEU A 53 -15.51 9.74 -4.58
CA LEU A 53 -14.74 10.02 -3.37
C LEU A 53 -15.61 10.17 -2.11
N GLY A 54 -16.94 10.16 -2.23
CA GLY A 54 -17.84 10.11 -1.08
C GLY A 54 -17.61 8.85 -0.21
N PRO A 55 -18.05 8.87 1.06
CA PRO A 55 -17.91 7.73 1.95
C PRO A 55 -18.55 6.49 1.30
N LYS A 56 -17.70 5.49 1.02
CA LYS A 56 -18.13 4.24 0.42
C LYS A 56 -18.73 3.40 1.53
N ASP A 57 -20.01 3.04 1.42
CA ASP A 57 -20.52 1.87 2.14
C ASP A 57 -19.66 0.67 1.72
N ASP A 58 -19.10 -0.06 2.69
CA ASP A 58 -18.36 -1.29 2.49
C ASP A 58 -19.31 -2.40 1.98
N LYS A 59 -19.83 -2.25 0.77
CA LYS A 59 -20.33 -3.38 -0.01
C LYS A 59 -19.09 -4.08 -0.51
N ALA A 60 -18.73 -5.17 0.17
CA ALA A 60 -17.72 -6.12 -0.26
C ALA A 60 -17.98 -6.49 -1.73
N HIS A 61 -17.29 -5.80 -2.63
CA HIS A 61 -17.29 -6.14 -4.03
C HIS A 61 -16.40 -7.37 -4.11
N GLU A 62 -17.02 -8.53 -4.36
CA GLU A 62 -16.30 -9.74 -4.72
C GLU A 62 -15.34 -9.35 -5.85
N GLN A 63 -14.04 -9.44 -5.58
CA GLN A 63 -13.01 -8.98 -6.48
C GLN A 63 -13.01 -9.93 -7.67
N ALA A 64 -13.75 -9.59 -8.72
CA ALA A 64 -13.61 -10.23 -10.01
C ALA A 64 -12.16 -10.00 -10.45
N HIS A 65 -11.33 -11.04 -10.31
CA HIS A 65 -9.95 -10.99 -10.77
C HIS A 65 -10.00 -10.64 -12.27
N PRO A 66 -9.29 -9.59 -12.72
CA PRO A 66 -9.26 -9.28 -14.13
C PRO A 66 -8.74 -10.52 -14.88
N PRO A 67 -9.31 -10.86 -16.04
CA PRO A 67 -8.82 -11.97 -16.83
C PRO A 67 -7.32 -11.78 -17.08
N GLY A 68 -6.56 -12.85 -16.90
CA GLY A 68 -5.12 -12.82 -17.10
C GLY A 68 -4.75 -12.46 -18.54
N PRO A 69 -3.46 -12.16 -18.79
CA PRO A 69 -2.96 -12.03 -20.15
C PRO A 69 -3.34 -13.26 -20.99
N PRO A 70 -3.58 -13.09 -22.30
CA PRO A 70 -3.94 -14.20 -23.17
C PRO A 70 -2.84 -15.26 -23.20
N ASP A 71 -3.26 -16.51 -23.40
CA ASP A 71 -2.33 -17.61 -23.57
C ASP A 71 -1.37 -17.33 -24.73
N ARG A 72 -0.10 -17.63 -24.49
CA ARG A 72 0.92 -17.50 -25.50
C ARG A 72 0.70 -18.55 -26.60
N PRO A 73 0.88 -18.20 -27.89
CA PRO A 73 0.82 -19.19 -28.97
C PRO A 73 1.83 -20.32 -28.78
N GLU A 74 1.39 -21.56 -28.99
CA GLU A 74 2.22 -22.78 -28.95
C GLU A 74 3.44 -22.67 -29.88
N HIS A 75 3.28 -22.06 -31.07
CA HIS A 75 4.32 -21.89 -32.08
C HIS A 75 4.53 -20.42 -32.42
N ASP A 76 5.31 -19.72 -31.59
CA ASP A 76 5.68 -18.32 -31.84
C ASP A 76 6.98 -18.22 -32.64
N ALA A 77 6.85 -17.94 -33.94
CA ALA A 77 7.97 -17.73 -34.87
C ALA A 77 8.96 -16.62 -34.41
N LYS A 78 8.48 -15.62 -33.65
CA LYS A 78 9.34 -14.56 -33.11
C LYS A 78 10.25 -15.06 -32.01
N ILE A 79 9.82 -16.08 -31.28
CA ILE A 79 10.56 -16.65 -30.16
C ILE A 79 11.43 -17.80 -30.66
N GLU A 80 10.97 -18.57 -31.63
CA GLU A 80 11.80 -19.57 -32.32
C GLU A 80 13.05 -18.94 -32.98
N ARG A 81 12.90 -17.81 -33.67
CA ARG A 81 14.06 -17.09 -34.24
C ARG A 81 14.98 -16.57 -33.13
N PHE A 82 14.44 -16.07 -32.03
CA PHE A 82 15.23 -15.54 -30.92
C PHE A 82 16.06 -16.65 -30.28
N VAL A 83 15.43 -17.80 -30.00
CA VAL A 83 16.12 -19.00 -29.50
C VAL A 83 17.17 -19.47 -30.50
N ARG A 84 16.87 -19.46 -31.80
CA ARG A 84 17.83 -19.82 -32.85
C ARG A 84 19.03 -18.89 -32.87
N ASP A 85 18.83 -17.58 -32.80
CA ASP A 85 19.90 -16.58 -32.80
C ASP A 85 20.78 -16.68 -31.54
N GLN A 86 20.20 -16.99 -30.38
CA GLN A 86 20.96 -17.29 -29.16
C GLN A 86 21.85 -18.53 -29.31
N HIS A 87 21.38 -19.56 -30.01
CA HIS A 87 22.18 -20.77 -30.27
C HIS A 87 23.15 -20.61 -31.44
N ARG A 88 22.89 -19.65 -32.33
CA ARG A 88 23.77 -19.30 -33.45
C ARG A 88 25.06 -18.61 -33.00
N SER A 89 24.99 -17.86 -31.90
CA SER A 89 26.11 -17.06 -31.36
C SER A 89 27.12 -17.86 -30.52
N LYS A 90 26.94 -19.17 -30.32
CA LYS A 90 27.88 -20.02 -29.57
C LYS A 90 29.07 -20.49 -30.43
N GLN A 91 29.58 -19.64 -31.33
CA GLN A 91 30.94 -19.83 -31.83
C GLN A 91 31.89 -19.40 -30.70
N PRO A 92 32.90 -20.22 -30.33
CA PRO A 92 33.88 -19.84 -29.32
C PRO A 92 34.69 -18.67 -29.88
N GLY A 93 34.43 -17.47 -29.39
CA GLY A 93 35.04 -16.24 -29.91
C GLY A 93 34.31 -14.93 -29.58
N GLY A 94 33.12 -14.99 -28.97
CA GLY A 94 32.45 -13.82 -28.42
C GLY A 94 32.73 -13.67 -26.93
N ASP A 95 34.00 -13.52 -26.53
CA ASP A 95 34.37 -13.29 -25.14
C ASP A 95 34.62 -11.78 -24.89
N LEU A 96 34.00 -11.28 -23.83
CA LEU A 96 34.06 -9.90 -23.37
C LEU A 96 35.43 -9.67 -22.69
N VAL A 97 36.52 -9.57 -23.46
CA VAL A 97 37.86 -9.31 -22.91
C VAL A 97 38.70 -8.38 -23.80
N GLU A 98 38.11 -7.30 -24.33
CA GLU A 98 38.88 -6.28 -25.07
C GLU A 98 38.42 -4.85 -24.75
N VAL A 99 38.23 -4.52 -23.46
CA VAL A 99 37.97 -3.13 -23.04
C VAL A 99 38.93 -2.66 -21.93
N ALA A 100 39.90 -3.48 -21.52
CA ALA A 100 40.82 -3.11 -20.45
C ALA A 100 42.28 -3.26 -20.90
N GLN A 101 42.77 -2.34 -21.74
CA GLN A 101 44.18 -1.92 -21.81
C GLN A 101 44.38 -0.92 -22.97
N ASP A 102 44.10 0.36 -22.73
CA ASP A 102 44.91 1.41 -23.36
C ASP A 102 44.98 2.62 -22.42
N GLY A 103 45.78 2.44 -21.37
CA GLY A 103 46.19 3.49 -20.45
C GLY A 103 47.70 3.42 -20.34
N GLY A 104 48.38 4.34 -21.03
CA GLY A 104 49.79 4.67 -20.84
C GLY A 104 50.72 4.16 -21.94
N SER A 105 51.23 5.07 -22.77
CA SER A 105 52.50 5.74 -22.46
C SER A 105 52.72 6.99 -23.30
#